data_AF-A0A1Q5S5K3-F1
#
_entry.id   AF-A0A1Q5S5K3-F1
#
_cell.length_a   1.000
_cell.length_b   1.000
_cell.length_c   1.000
_cell.angle_alpha   90.00
_cell.angle_beta   90.00
_cell.angle_gamma   90.00
#
_symmetry.space_group_name_H-M   'P 1'
#
loop_
_entity.id
_entity.type
_entity.pdbx_description
1 polymer ?
#
loop_
_entity_poly.entity_id
_entity_poly.type
_entity_poly.pdbx_seq_one_letter_code
_entity_poly.pdbx_strand_id
1 'polypeptide(L)'
;MMTDIVRNWRVELIRAYPNLFHPPAGHPESARGYPWCEEGWHDLLQRLCVRLEAALREGETIQILQIKEKFALLRVYWSGDVSPETAARLREAIALAEARSACTCERCGAEGRLYRDGGVYMTRCAEHAQGAPVPGEPGQENIPLIRLPASNGYRIGARRYDREADSFIDTPSSDAGSEET
;
A
#
# COMPACT_ATOMS: atom_id res chain seq x y z
N MET A 1 30.90 23.89 5.95
CA MET A 1 29.58 23.56 6.52
C MET A 1 28.86 22.72 5.48
N MET A 2 28.75 21.42 5.70
CA MET A 2 27.90 20.57 4.86
C MET A 2 26.48 20.86 5.27
N THR A 3 25.75 21.57 4.42
CA THR A 3 24.30 21.64 4.50
C THR A 3 23.80 20.21 4.38
N ASP A 4 23.38 19.62 5.50
CA ASP A 4 22.56 18.42 5.47
C ASP A 4 21.29 18.82 4.71
N ILE A 5 21.27 18.55 3.41
CA ILE A 5 20.05 18.58 2.63
C ILE A 5 19.21 17.48 3.24
N VAL A 6 18.26 17.85 4.09
CA VAL A 6 17.26 16.93 4.63
C VAL A 6 16.61 16.24 3.44
N ARG A 7 16.99 14.98 3.21
CA ARG A 7 16.44 14.18 2.12
C ARG A 7 14.97 13.98 2.41
N ASN A 8 14.13 14.53 1.54
CA ASN A 8 12.70 14.32 1.61
C ASN A 8 12.37 13.11 0.74
N TRP A 9 12.33 11.92 1.34
CA TRP A 9 12.05 10.66 0.65
C TRP A 9 10.74 10.71 -0.15
N ARG A 10 9.75 11.50 0.28
CA ARG A 10 8.47 11.65 -0.42
C ARG A 10 8.67 12.35 -1.76
N VAL A 11 9.45 13.44 -1.76
CA VAL A 11 9.80 14.16 -2.98
C VAL A 11 10.70 13.31 -3.88
N GLU A 12 11.63 12.55 -3.31
CA GLU A 12 12.48 11.63 -4.08
C GLU A 12 11.65 10.55 -4.78
N LEU A 13 10.69 9.93 -4.10
CA LEU A 13 9.74 8.98 -4.68
C LEU A 13 8.94 9.61 -5.83
N ILE A 14 8.38 10.80 -5.63
CA ILE A 14 7.59 11.50 -6.64
C ILE A 14 8.43 11.84 -7.88
N ARG A 15 9.69 12.24 -7.69
CA ARG A 15 10.63 12.53 -8.77
C ARG A 15 11.08 11.28 -9.51
N ALA A 16 11.17 10.14 -8.83
CA ALA A 16 11.56 8.87 -9.43
C ALA A 16 10.46 8.30 -10.34
N TYR A 17 9.19 8.58 -10.04
CA TYR A 17 8.04 8.04 -10.78
C TYR A 17 7.09 9.15 -11.31
N PRO A 18 7.59 10.10 -12.11
CA PRO A 18 6.81 11.28 -12.52
C PRO A 18 5.56 10.93 -13.33
N ASN A 19 5.57 9.80 -14.05
CA ASN A 19 4.45 9.29 -14.84
C ASN A 19 3.33 8.68 -14.00
N LEU A 20 3.55 8.43 -12.71
CA LEU A 20 2.51 7.98 -11.78
C LEU A 20 1.96 9.14 -10.96
N PHE A 21 2.82 10.09 -10.55
CA PHE A 21 2.43 11.16 -9.65
C PHE A 21 1.95 12.44 -10.37
N HIS A 22 2.41 12.68 -11.60
CA HIS A 22 2.13 13.89 -12.37
C HIS A 22 2.29 15.18 -11.54
N PRO A 23 3.46 15.41 -10.92
CA PRO A 23 3.67 16.59 -10.10
C PRO A 23 3.58 17.89 -10.93
N PRO A 24 3.06 18.99 -10.38
CA PRO A 24 3.19 20.29 -11.02
C PRO A 24 4.67 20.65 -11.25
N ALA A 25 4.96 21.33 -12.35
CA ALA A 25 6.33 21.66 -12.75
C ALA A 25 7.05 22.44 -11.63
N GLY A 26 8.21 21.93 -11.20
CA GLY A 26 8.99 22.53 -10.12
C GLY A 26 8.48 22.30 -8.69
N HIS A 27 7.27 21.71 -8.53
CA HIS A 27 6.58 21.57 -7.24
C HIS A 27 6.15 20.13 -6.94
N PRO A 28 7.08 19.17 -6.80
CA PRO A 28 6.75 17.78 -6.49
C PRO A 28 5.98 17.60 -5.18
N GLU A 29 6.20 18.46 -4.18
CA GLU A 29 5.47 18.47 -2.91
C GLU A 29 3.96 18.74 -3.08
N SER A 30 3.57 19.31 -4.22
CA SER A 30 2.17 19.61 -4.54
C SER A 30 1.50 18.51 -5.38
N ALA A 31 2.15 17.36 -5.59
CA ALA A 31 1.54 16.24 -6.29
C ALA A 31 0.30 15.72 -5.52
N ARG A 32 -0.77 15.38 -6.24
CA ARG A 32 -2.01 14.85 -5.62
C ARG A 32 -1.73 13.58 -4.81
N GLY A 33 -0.86 12.71 -5.35
CA GLY A 33 -0.43 11.47 -4.72
C GLY A 33 0.61 11.62 -3.61
N TYR A 34 0.85 12.82 -3.05
CA TYR A 34 1.85 13.01 -1.98
C TYR A 34 1.64 11.99 -0.83
N PRO A 35 2.69 11.25 -0.40
CA PRO A 35 2.57 10.24 0.65
C PRO A 35 2.25 10.81 2.05
N TRP A 36 1.02 10.58 2.53
CA TRP A 36 0.59 10.88 3.90
C TRP A 36 0.73 9.64 4.81
N CYS A 37 1.98 9.21 4.99
CA CYS A 37 2.42 8.11 5.87
C CYS A 37 3.88 8.32 6.26
N GLU A 38 4.41 7.54 7.20
CA GLU A 38 5.80 7.67 7.67
C GLU A 38 6.84 6.90 6.82
N GLU A 39 8.13 7.22 7.00
CA GLU A 39 9.25 6.76 6.16
C GLU A 39 9.47 5.24 6.15
N GLY A 40 9.04 4.53 7.19
CA GLY A 40 9.13 3.07 7.24
C GLY A 40 8.36 2.36 6.13
N TRP A 41 7.43 3.04 5.47
CA TRP A 41 6.73 2.52 4.28
C TRP A 41 7.35 2.97 2.94
N HIS A 42 8.52 3.62 2.95
CA HIS A 42 9.18 4.03 1.72
C HIS A 42 9.53 2.84 0.80
N ASP A 43 10.12 1.76 1.32
CA ASP A 43 10.45 0.55 0.54
C ASP A 43 9.21 -0.07 -0.13
N LEU A 44 8.10 -0.23 0.62
CA LEU A 44 6.88 -0.80 0.05
C LEU A 44 6.25 0.12 -1.01
N LEU A 45 6.39 1.44 -0.88
CA LEU A 45 5.91 2.41 -1.86
C LEU A 45 6.77 2.40 -3.13
N GLN A 46 8.09 2.24 -3.01
CA GLN A 46 8.98 2.06 -4.17
C GLN A 46 8.60 0.79 -4.94
N ARG A 47 8.42 -0.35 -4.23
CA ARG A 47 7.96 -1.61 -4.83
C ARG A 47 6.60 -1.46 -5.51
N LEU A 48 5.67 -0.75 -4.89
CA LEU A 48 4.38 -0.44 -5.49
C LEU A 48 4.56 0.33 -6.81
N CYS A 49 5.35 1.41 -6.82
CA CYS A 49 5.54 2.21 -8.02
C CYS A 49 6.13 1.41 -9.18
N VAL A 50 7.14 0.55 -8.92
CA VAL A 50 7.69 -0.38 -9.92
C VAL A 50 6.61 -1.31 -10.48
N ARG A 51 5.77 -1.90 -9.62
CA ARG A 51 4.68 -2.79 -10.05
C ARG A 51 3.62 -2.04 -10.87
N LEU A 52 3.30 -0.80 -10.50
CA LEU A 52 2.32 0.01 -11.22
C LEU A 52 2.82 0.33 -12.64
N GLU A 53 4.06 0.78 -12.80
CA GLU A 53 4.63 1.05 -14.14
C GLU A 53 4.71 -0.23 -14.98
N ALA A 54 5.16 -1.35 -14.39
CA ALA A 54 5.25 -2.63 -15.09
C ALA A 54 3.87 -3.21 -15.50
N ALA A 55 2.80 -2.80 -14.83
CA ALA A 55 1.45 -3.23 -15.14
C ALA A 55 0.82 -2.45 -16.30
N LEU A 56 1.34 -1.27 -16.67
CA LEU A 56 0.81 -0.47 -17.77
C LEU A 56 1.24 -1.05 -19.13
N ARG A 57 0.32 -1.03 -20.09
CA ARG A 57 0.61 -1.32 -21.51
C ARG A 57 0.99 -0.02 -22.23
N GLU A 58 1.51 -0.16 -23.45
CA GLU A 58 1.80 0.99 -24.30
C GLU A 58 0.55 1.87 -24.49
N GLY A 59 0.70 3.18 -24.28
CA GLY A 59 -0.38 4.16 -24.37
C GLY A 59 -1.29 4.26 -23.13
N GLU A 60 -1.22 3.32 -22.19
CA GLU A 60 -2.00 3.38 -20.95
C GLU A 60 -1.33 4.32 -19.93
N THR A 61 -2.14 5.11 -19.23
CA THR A 61 -1.65 6.06 -18.21
C THR A 61 -2.54 6.07 -16.98
N ILE A 62 -1.94 6.31 -15.82
CA ILE A 62 -2.65 6.51 -14.56
C ILE A 62 -2.06 7.68 -13.80
N GLN A 63 -2.87 8.27 -12.92
CA GLN A 63 -2.43 9.22 -11.92
C GLN A 63 -2.78 8.69 -10.52
N ILE A 64 -1.78 8.66 -9.63
CA ILE A 64 -2.00 8.46 -8.21
C ILE A 64 -2.64 9.72 -7.63
N LEU A 65 -3.82 9.55 -7.05
CA LEU A 65 -4.65 10.63 -6.52
C LEU A 65 -4.48 10.85 -5.03
N GLN A 66 -4.13 9.79 -4.29
CA GLN A 66 -3.95 9.85 -2.84
C GLN A 66 -3.18 8.64 -2.35
N ILE A 67 -2.23 8.89 -1.44
CA ILE A 67 -1.55 7.88 -0.63
C ILE A 67 -1.75 8.28 0.82
N LYS A 68 -2.27 7.38 1.66
CA LYS A 68 -2.46 7.65 3.09
C LYS A 68 -2.39 6.38 3.93
N GLU A 69 -2.08 6.55 5.21
CA GLU A 69 -2.45 5.60 6.25
C GLU A 69 -3.98 5.68 6.52
N LYS A 70 -4.60 4.51 6.72
CA LYS A 70 -5.95 4.38 7.26
C LYS A 70 -6.12 3.02 7.96
N PHE A 71 -6.37 3.05 9.26
CA PHE A 71 -6.56 1.87 10.11
C PHE A 71 -5.35 0.92 10.07
N ALA A 72 -4.15 1.45 10.33
CA ALA A 72 -2.86 0.75 10.31
C ALA A 72 -2.41 0.23 8.94
N LEU A 73 -3.10 0.60 7.86
CA LEU A 73 -2.88 0.09 6.51
C LEU A 73 -2.67 1.23 5.52
N LEU A 74 -1.88 0.95 4.50
CA LEU A 74 -1.77 1.81 3.33
C LEU A 74 -3.10 1.84 2.56
N ARG A 75 -3.45 3.00 2.03
CA ARG A 75 -4.49 3.17 1.01
C ARG A 75 -3.94 3.98 -0.14
N VAL A 76 -4.09 3.44 -1.35
CA VAL A 76 -3.72 4.12 -2.58
C VAL A 76 -4.94 4.24 -3.48
N TYR A 77 -5.17 5.46 -3.96
CA TYR A 77 -6.23 5.78 -4.91
C TYR A 77 -5.60 6.28 -6.19
N TRP A 78 -6.12 5.82 -7.32
CA TRP A 78 -5.64 6.20 -8.64
C TRP A 78 -6.82 6.38 -9.60
N SER A 79 -6.58 7.09 -10.70
CA SER A 79 -7.48 7.17 -11.84
C SER A 79 -6.67 7.08 -13.13
N GLY A 80 -7.26 6.58 -14.19
CA GLY A 80 -6.62 6.52 -15.50
C GLY A 80 -7.50 5.77 -16.49
N ASP A 81 -7.15 5.88 -17.76
CA ASP A 81 -7.77 5.11 -18.83
C ASP A 81 -6.88 3.91 -19.15
N VAL A 82 -7.33 2.73 -18.72
CA VAL A 82 -6.59 1.48 -18.83
C VAL A 82 -7.54 0.34 -19.16
N SER A 83 -7.04 -0.66 -19.87
CA SER A 83 -7.79 -1.89 -20.12
C SER A 83 -8.20 -2.59 -18.82
N PRO A 84 -9.32 -3.34 -18.80
CA PRO A 84 -9.75 -4.07 -17.61
C PRO A 84 -8.69 -5.01 -17.03
N GLU A 85 -7.86 -5.59 -17.90
CA GLU A 85 -6.75 -6.47 -17.50
C GLU A 85 -5.62 -5.69 -16.80
N THR A 86 -5.22 -4.53 -17.34
CA THR A 86 -4.30 -3.63 -16.64
C THR A 86 -4.88 -3.18 -15.32
N ALA A 87 -6.16 -2.79 -15.27
CA ALA A 87 -6.82 -2.40 -14.02
C ALA A 87 -6.77 -3.53 -12.97
N ALA A 88 -6.92 -4.79 -13.36
CA ALA A 88 -6.79 -5.94 -12.46
C ALA A 88 -5.36 -6.06 -11.90
N ARG A 89 -4.34 -5.93 -12.74
CA ARG A 89 -2.92 -5.94 -12.32
C ARG A 89 -2.56 -4.79 -11.39
N LEU A 90 -3.06 -3.59 -11.66
CA LEU A 90 -2.88 -2.42 -10.80
C LEU A 90 -3.53 -2.63 -9.41
N ARG A 91 -4.73 -3.21 -9.37
CA ARG A 91 -5.39 -3.55 -8.09
C ARG A 91 -4.62 -4.62 -7.32
N GLU A 92 -4.07 -5.64 -7.99
CA GLU A 92 -3.22 -6.66 -7.34
C GLU A 92 -1.94 -6.05 -6.76
N ALA A 93 -1.28 -5.14 -7.51
CA ALA A 93 -0.11 -4.42 -7.04
C ALA A 93 -0.41 -3.58 -5.78
N ILE A 94 -1.54 -2.89 -5.76
CA ILE A 94 -2.01 -2.13 -4.58
C ILE A 94 -2.33 -3.08 -3.43
N ALA A 95 -3.03 -4.19 -3.69
CA ALA A 95 -3.36 -5.18 -2.66
C ALA A 95 -2.10 -5.74 -1.98
N LEU A 96 -1.03 -6.04 -2.73
CA LEU A 96 0.26 -6.45 -2.18
C LEU A 96 0.88 -5.36 -1.28
N ALA A 97 0.82 -4.09 -1.69
CA ALA A 97 1.33 -2.98 -0.89
C ALA A 97 0.50 -2.74 0.39
N GLU A 98 -0.83 -2.87 0.31
CA GLU A 98 -1.72 -2.83 1.48
C GLU A 98 -1.37 -3.99 2.43
N ALA A 99 -1.14 -5.20 1.91
CA ALA A 99 -0.78 -6.35 2.72
C ALA A 99 0.58 -6.19 3.40
N ARG A 100 1.59 -5.72 2.67
CA ARG A 100 2.93 -5.42 3.20
C ARG A 100 2.88 -4.38 4.31
N SER A 101 2.03 -3.36 4.17
CA SER A 101 1.88 -2.31 5.18
C SER A 101 1.32 -2.83 6.50
N ALA A 102 0.50 -3.89 6.46
CA ALA A 102 -0.13 -4.51 7.63
C ALA A 102 0.86 -5.22 8.57
N CYS A 103 2.03 -5.57 8.05
CA CYS A 103 3.10 -6.27 8.78
C CYS A 103 4.42 -5.48 8.77
N THR A 104 4.38 -4.20 8.40
CA THR A 104 5.57 -3.33 8.34
C THR A 104 5.38 -2.11 9.23
N CYS A 105 6.33 -1.89 10.14
CA CYS A 105 6.37 -0.72 10.99
C CYS A 105 6.43 0.55 10.13
N GLU A 106 5.41 1.40 10.23
CA GLU A 106 5.34 2.63 9.44
C GLU A 106 6.49 3.61 9.77
N ARG A 107 7.07 3.55 10.98
CA ARG A 107 8.16 4.45 11.38
C ARG A 107 9.53 4.05 10.81
N CYS A 108 9.87 2.75 10.84
CA CYS A 108 11.23 2.29 10.52
C CYS A 108 11.34 1.19 9.46
N GLY A 109 10.22 0.62 9.01
CA GLY A 109 10.20 -0.42 7.97
C GLY A 109 10.54 -1.84 8.46
N ALA A 110 10.91 -2.01 9.72
CA ALA A 110 11.05 -3.31 10.36
C ALA A 110 9.70 -4.05 10.42
N GLU A 111 9.75 -5.36 10.70
CA GLU A 111 8.53 -6.13 10.91
C GLU A 111 7.71 -5.58 12.06
N GLY A 112 6.41 -5.46 11.80
CA GLY A 112 5.47 -4.87 12.73
C GLY A 112 4.21 -5.71 12.86
N ARG A 113 3.46 -5.42 13.92
CA ARG A 113 2.13 -5.97 14.15
C ARG A 113 1.16 -4.86 14.50
N LEU A 114 -0.12 -5.19 14.55
CA LEU A 114 -1.17 -4.25 14.87
C LEU A 114 -1.15 -3.85 16.35
N TYR A 115 -1.13 -2.55 16.60
CA TYR A 115 -1.32 -1.94 17.91
C TYR A 115 -2.55 -1.03 17.88
N ARG A 116 -3.13 -0.82 19.07
CA ARG A 116 -4.25 0.09 19.29
C ARG A 116 -3.97 0.98 20.48
N ASP A 117 -4.12 2.28 20.27
CA ASP A 117 -4.02 3.31 21.30
C ASP A 117 -5.22 4.26 21.18
N GLY A 118 -6.05 4.36 22.21
CA GLY A 118 -7.20 5.29 22.22
C GLY A 118 -8.18 5.16 21.04
N GLY A 119 -8.25 4.00 20.36
CA GLY A 119 -9.08 3.80 19.17
C GLY A 119 -8.39 4.09 17.83
N VAL A 120 -7.16 4.61 17.86
CA VAL A 120 -6.27 4.68 16.70
C VAL A 120 -5.60 3.32 16.53
N TYR A 121 -5.47 2.88 15.29
CA TYR A 121 -4.79 1.62 14.92
C TYR A 121 -3.50 1.95 14.19
N MET A 122 -2.42 1.21 14.48
CA MET A 122 -1.11 1.41 13.84
C MET A 122 -0.33 0.11 13.73
N THR A 123 0.37 -0.09 12.61
CA THR A 123 1.31 -1.20 12.45
C THR A 123 2.69 -0.74 12.87
N ARG A 124 3.25 -1.33 13.93
CA ARG A 124 4.54 -0.94 14.53
C ARG A 124 5.35 -2.16 14.94
N CYS A 125 6.67 -2.03 14.94
CA CYS A 125 7.56 -2.98 15.60
C CYS A 125 7.48 -2.81 17.12
N ALA A 126 8.09 -3.72 17.88
CA ALA A 126 8.09 -3.64 19.34
C ALA A 126 8.73 -2.35 19.88
N GLU A 127 9.80 -1.87 19.25
CA GLU A 127 10.50 -0.65 19.65
C GLU A 127 9.65 0.62 19.43
N HIS A 128 8.87 0.65 18.35
CA HIS A 128 7.98 1.76 18.02
C HIS A 128 6.53 1.52 18.45
N ALA A 129 6.30 0.55 19.34
CA ALA A 129 4.98 0.21 19.83
C ALA A 129 4.34 1.41 20.52
N GLN A 130 3.05 1.61 20.28
CA GLN A 130 2.25 2.61 20.97
C GLN A 130 0.88 2.00 21.28
N GLY A 131 0.47 2.07 22.55
CA GLY A 131 -0.73 1.38 23.03
C GLY A 131 -0.56 -0.12 23.19
N ALA A 132 -1.67 -0.84 23.21
CA ALA A 132 -1.69 -2.28 23.40
C ALA A 132 -1.59 -3.02 22.06
N PRO A 133 -0.86 -4.15 21.99
CA PRO A 133 -0.93 -5.01 20.82
C PRO A 133 -2.37 -5.53 20.66
N VAL A 134 -2.90 -5.48 19.44
CA VAL A 134 -4.18 -6.12 19.12
C VAL A 134 -3.90 -7.62 18.96
N PRO A 135 -4.53 -8.50 19.77
CA PRO A 135 -4.35 -9.93 19.62
C PRO A 135 -4.81 -10.36 18.22
N GLY A 136 -3.92 -11.01 17.46
CA GLY A 136 -4.34 -11.80 16.32
C GLY A 136 -4.86 -13.15 16.82
N GLU A 137 -5.73 -13.81 16.05
CA GLU A 137 -5.99 -15.22 16.32
C GLU A 137 -4.72 -16.04 16.00
N PRO A 138 -4.38 -17.05 16.80
CA PRO A 138 -3.27 -17.95 16.49
C PRO A 138 -3.42 -18.52 15.07
N GLY A 139 -2.41 -18.34 14.21
CA GLY A 139 -2.46 -18.76 12.81
C GLY A 139 -3.08 -17.75 11.83
N GLN A 140 -3.55 -16.59 12.30
CA GLN A 140 -3.96 -15.43 11.48
C GLN A 140 -2.92 -14.31 11.44
N GLU A 141 -1.67 -14.64 11.76
CA GLU A 141 -0.55 -13.73 11.61
C GLU A 141 -0.41 -13.35 10.12
N ASN A 142 -0.32 -12.06 9.83
CA ASN A 142 -0.19 -11.53 8.45
C ASN A 142 -1.34 -11.91 7.50
N ILE A 143 -2.58 -11.98 8.00
CA ILE A 143 -3.79 -12.10 7.18
C ILE A 143 -4.57 -10.77 7.21
N PRO A 144 -4.11 -9.73 6.49
CA PRO A 144 -4.79 -8.44 6.51
C PRO A 144 -6.11 -8.48 5.75
N LEU A 145 -7.09 -7.71 6.25
CA LEU A 145 -8.29 -7.37 5.50
C LEU A 145 -7.95 -6.28 4.49
N ILE A 146 -7.79 -6.66 3.23
CA ILE A 146 -7.35 -5.79 2.13
C ILE A 146 -8.42 -5.66 1.06
N ARG A 147 -8.26 -4.67 0.18
CA ARG A 147 -9.12 -4.50 -1.00
C ARG A 147 -8.69 -5.47 -2.09
N LEU A 148 -9.50 -6.50 -2.32
CA LEU A 148 -9.30 -7.48 -3.37
C LEU A 148 -10.08 -7.11 -4.62
N PRO A 149 -9.53 -7.34 -5.83
CA PRO A 149 -10.27 -7.17 -7.07
C PRO A 149 -11.58 -7.98 -7.06
N ALA A 150 -12.67 -7.38 -7.55
CA ALA A 150 -13.96 -8.04 -7.76
C ALA A 150 -14.56 -7.61 -9.11
N SER A 151 -15.57 -8.33 -9.59
CA SER A 151 -16.25 -8.06 -10.87
C SER A 151 -16.74 -6.61 -11.00
N ASN A 152 -17.27 -6.04 -9.91
CA ASN A 152 -17.73 -4.65 -9.83
C ASN A 152 -16.93 -3.81 -8.80
N GLY A 153 -15.60 -3.77 -8.94
CA GLY A 153 -14.75 -2.91 -8.13
C GLY A 153 -13.84 -3.68 -7.18
N TYR A 154 -14.10 -3.60 -5.88
CA TYR A 154 -13.34 -4.33 -4.87
C TYR A 154 -14.24 -4.94 -3.81
N ARG A 155 -13.79 -6.05 -3.23
CA ARG A 155 -14.32 -6.61 -1.98
C ARG A 155 -13.27 -6.50 -0.88
N ILE A 156 -13.70 -6.44 0.38
CA ILE A 156 -12.78 -6.61 1.49
C ILE A 156 -12.63 -8.12 1.74
N GLY A 157 -11.39 -8.59 1.83
CA GLY A 157 -11.12 -10.00 2.08
C GLY A 157 -9.78 -10.21 2.76
N ALA A 158 -9.71 -11.31 3.50
CA ALA A 158 -8.49 -11.85 4.07
C ALA A 158 -7.71 -12.63 3.00
N ARG A 159 -6.40 -12.38 2.90
CA ARG A 159 -5.43 -13.22 2.17
C ARG A 159 -4.16 -13.34 2.97
N ARG A 160 -3.59 -14.53 3.06
CA ARG A 160 -2.27 -14.75 3.66
C ARG A 160 -1.21 -14.14 2.75
N TYR A 161 -0.33 -13.35 3.36
CA TYR A 161 0.75 -12.64 2.68
C TYR A 161 2.11 -13.07 3.24
N ASP A 162 3.02 -13.42 2.35
CA ASP A 162 4.43 -13.67 2.65
C ASP A 162 5.21 -12.36 2.47
N ARG A 163 5.78 -11.84 3.55
CA ARG A 163 6.56 -10.60 3.54
C ARG A 163 7.92 -10.76 2.87
N GLU A 164 8.56 -11.91 3.01
CA GLU A 164 9.89 -12.16 2.42
C GLU A 164 9.77 -12.31 0.91
N ALA A 165 8.81 -13.12 0.45
CA ALA A 165 8.52 -13.30 -0.98
C ALA A 165 7.78 -12.10 -1.60
N ASP A 166 7.18 -11.24 -0.77
CA ASP A 166 6.35 -10.11 -1.18
C ASP A 166 5.21 -10.54 -2.14
N SER A 167 4.50 -11.59 -1.73
CA SER A 167 3.48 -12.28 -2.52
C SER A 167 2.37 -12.87 -1.63
N PHE A 168 1.17 -13.02 -2.19
CA PHE A 168 0.11 -13.78 -1.52
C PHE A 168 0.37 -15.28 -1.62
N ILE A 169 0.18 -15.99 -0.51
CA ILE A 169 0.38 -17.45 -0.41
C ILE A 169 -0.91 -18.20 -0.77
N ASP A 170 -2.06 -17.60 -0.51
CA ASP A 170 -3.35 -18.21 -0.84
C ASP A 170 -3.67 -17.99 -2.32
N THR A 171 -3.70 -19.08 -3.08
CA THR A 171 -4.27 -19.16 -4.43
C THR A 171 -5.74 -18.72 -4.35
N PRO A 172 -6.26 -17.90 -5.29
CA PRO A 172 -7.67 -17.55 -5.29
C PRO A 172 -8.50 -18.85 -5.32
N SER A 173 -9.25 -19.11 -4.25
CA SER A 173 -10.28 -20.14 -4.29
C SER A 173 -11.28 -19.75 -5.37
N SER A 174 -11.36 -20.55 -6.43
CA SER A 174 -12.58 -20.66 -7.20
C SER A 174 -13.71 -21.11 -6.25
N ASP A 175 -14.88 -20.50 -6.41
CA ASP A 175 -16.16 -20.76 -5.70
C ASP A 175 -16.33 -20.05 -4.34
N ALA A 176 -17.51 -19.58 -3.92
CA ALA A 176 -18.88 -19.75 -4.39
C ALA A 176 -19.72 -18.51 -4.02
N GLY A 177 -20.84 -18.31 -4.70
CA GLY A 177 -21.79 -17.23 -4.41
C GLY A 177 -22.39 -17.26 -3.00
N SER A 178 -22.79 -16.09 -2.54
CA SER A 178 -23.90 -15.92 -1.61
C SER A 178 -24.52 -14.57 -1.94
N GLU A 179 -25.63 -14.61 -2.68
CA GLU A 179 -26.67 -13.59 -2.52
C GLU A 179 -27.15 -13.68 -1.06
N GLU A 180 -27.21 -12.54 -0.38
CA GLU A 180 -28.08 -12.42 0.80
C GLU A 180 -29.02 -11.23 0.58
N THR A 181 -30.27 -11.64 0.39
CA THR A 181 -31.59 -10.98 0.33
C THR A 181 -31.73 -9.61 0.99
#